data_AF-A0A2N8NJ54-F1
#
_entry.id   AF-A0A2N8NJ54-F1
#
_cell.length_a   1.000
_cell.length_b   1.000
_cell.length_c   1.000
_cell.angle_alpha   90.00
_cell.angle_beta   90.00
_cell.angle_gamma   90.00
#
_symmetry.space_group_name_H-M   'P 1'
#
loop_
_entity.id
_entity.type
_entity.pdbx_description
1 polymer ?
#
loop_
_entity_poly.entity_id
_entity_poly.type
_entity_poly.pdbx_seq_one_letter_code
_entity_poly.pdbx_strand_id
1 'polypeptide(L)' 'MDILLVALVTFGINLLLGRWRKRYRKFSPMWWVLIHASIPIVIPLRIGLNVPLWTIPVFIALGVAGQALGSRLKW' A
#
# COMPACT_ATOMS: atom_id res chain seq x y z
N MET A 1 15.09 0.91 -12.79
CA MET A 1 13.67 1.07 -13.19
C MET A 1 12.74 0.35 -12.23
N ASP A 2 13.20 -0.72 -11.57
CA ASP A 2 12.40 -1.58 -10.68
C ASP A 2 11.92 -0.89 -9.40
N ILE A 3 12.74 -0.02 -8.79
CA ILE A 3 12.36 0.75 -7.60
C ILE A 3 11.12 1.61 -7.89
N LEU A 4 11.09 2.27 -9.05
CA LEU A 4 9.96 3.11 -9.46
C LEU A 4 8.71 2.28 -9.68
N LEU A 5 8.83 1.10 -10.30
CA LEU A 5 7.70 0.18 -10.50
C LEU A 5 7.11 -0.26 -9.15
N VAL A 6 7.94 -0.70 -8.20
CA VAL A 6 7.47 -1.09 -6.85
C VAL A 6 6.86 0.10 -6.13
N ALA A 7 7.43 1.30 -6.26
CA ALA A 7 6.90 2.52 -5.66
C ALA A 7 5.50 2.87 -6.19
N LEU A 8 5.32 2.85 -7.51
CA LEU A 8 4.04 3.14 -8.17
C LEU A 8 2.98 2.10 -7.79
N VAL A 9 3.32 0.80 -7.81
CA VAL A 9 2.41 -0.27 -7.38
C VAL A 9 2.04 -0.11 -5.91
N THR A 10 3.01 0.15 -5.05
CA THR A 10 2.78 0.33 -3.59
C THR A 10 1.82 1.49 -3.34
N PHE A 11 2.07 2.64 -3.97
CA PHE A 11 1.23 3.82 -3.80
C PHE A 11 -0.17 3.62 -4.40
N GLY A 12 -0.25 3.10 -5.63
CA GLY A 12 -1.50 2.87 -6.36
C GLY A 12 -2.43 1.89 -5.64
N ILE A 13 -1.93 0.74 -5.21
CA ILE A 13 -2.72 -0.23 -4.44
C ILE A 13 -3.20 0.38 -3.13
N ASN A 14 -2.34 1.12 -2.42
CA ASN A 14 -2.73 1.73 -1.15
C ASN A 14 -3.73 2.89 -1.30
N LEU A 15 -3.78 3.58 -2.45
CA LEU A 15 -4.87 4.51 -2.77
C LEU A 15 -6.22 3.78 -2.85
N LEU A 16 -6.27 2.66 -3.59
CA LEU A 16 -7.49 1.86 -3.75
C LEU A 16 -7.94 1.27 -2.40
N LEU A 17 -7.01 0.65 -1.67
CA LEU A 17 -7.29 0.07 -0.36
C LEU A 17 -7.70 1.14 0.66
N GLY A 18 -7.06 2.32 0.65
CA GLY A 18 -7.43 3.44 1.51
C GLY A 18 -8.85 3.94 1.27
N ARG A 19 -9.30 3.95 0.01
CA ARG A 19 -10.67 4.30 -0.38
C ARG A 19 -11.67 3.28 0.15
N TRP A 20 -11.40 1.99 -0.02
CA TRP A 20 -12.29 0.92 0.45
C TRP A 20 -12.31 0.81 1.97
N ARG A 21 -11.18 1.01 2.64
CA ARG A 21 -11.03 0.94 4.10
C ARG A 21 -11.95 1.90 4.84
N LYS A 22 -12.26 3.06 4.25
CA LYS A 22 -13.20 4.05 4.83
C LYS A 22 -14.61 3.49 5.04
N ARG A 23 -15.01 2.43 4.32
CA ARG A 23 -16.34 1.79 4.45
C ARG A 23 -16.47 0.94 5.72
N TYR A 24 -15.38 0.67 6.43
CA TYR A 24 -15.34 -0.21 7.59
C TYR A 24 -14.99 0.55 8.87
N ARG A 25 -15.59 0.14 10.00
CA ARG A 25 -15.29 0.70 11.32
C ARG A 25 -13.80 0.57 11.61
N LYS A 26 -13.17 1.64 12.10
CA LYS A 26 -11.77 1.62 12.52
C LYS A 26 -11.56 0.48 13.54
N PHE A 27 -10.49 -0.29 13.36
CA PHE A 27 -10.15 -1.48 14.17
C PHE A 27 -11.12 -2.67 14.06
N SER A 28 -12.01 -2.69 13.05
CA SER A 28 -12.69 -3.92 12.67
C SER A 28 -11.75 -4.90 11.96
N PRO A 29 -12.07 -6.20 11.90
CA PRO A 29 -11.26 -7.17 11.17
C PRO A 29 -11.02 -6.77 9.70
N MET A 30 -12.06 -6.31 9.01
CA MET A 30 -11.92 -5.90 7.60
C MET A 30 -11.10 -4.61 7.43
N TRP A 31 -11.19 -3.68 8.40
CA TRP A 31 -10.33 -2.49 8.40
C TRP A 31 -8.86 -2.89 8.54
N TRP A 32 -8.55 -3.89 9.38
CA TRP A 32 -7.20 -4.40 9.56
C TRP A 32 -6.70 -5.13 8.30
N VAL A 33 -7.54 -5.96 7.67
CA VAL A 33 -7.22 -6.63 6.41
C VAL A 33 -6.87 -5.62 5.32
N LEU A 34 -7.66 -4.55 5.15
CA LEU A 34 -7.42 -3.55 4.11
C LEU A 34 -6.15 -2.71 4.31
N ILE A 35 -5.59 -2.66 5.52
CA ILE A 35 -4.27 -2.07 5.76
C ILE A 35 -3.16 -3.02 5.31
N HIS A 36 -3.27 -4.30 5.64
CA HIS A 36 -2.22 -5.29 5.41
C HIS A 36 -2.31 -5.95 4.03
N ALA A 37 -3.42 -5.80 3.31
CA ALA A 37 -3.65 -6.42 2.00
C ALA A 37 -2.61 -6.02 0.93
N SER A 38 -1.93 -4.88 1.08
CA SER A 38 -0.84 -4.50 0.16
C SER A 38 0.45 -5.29 0.39
N ILE A 39 0.71 -5.76 1.61
CA ILE A 39 1.93 -6.50 1.99
C ILE A 39 2.12 -7.79 1.16
N PRO A 40 1.13 -8.69 1.02
CA PRO A 40 1.28 -9.90 0.22
C PRO A 40 1.44 -9.64 -1.29
N ILE A 41 1.27 -8.40 -1.75
CA ILE A 41 1.49 -8.00 -3.15
C ILE A 41 2.86 -7.33 -3.31
N VAL A 42 3.18 -6.37 -2.45
CA VAL A 42 4.40 -5.55 -2.55
C VAL A 42 5.65 -6.35 -2.18
N ILE A 43 5.60 -7.24 -1.18
CA ILE A 43 6.78 -8.02 -0.77
C ILE A 43 7.26 -8.97 -1.89
N PRO A 44 6.40 -9.83 -2.48
CA PRO A 44 6.85 -10.70 -3.57
C PRO A 44 7.34 -9.91 -4.78
N LEU A 45 6.67 -8.81 -5.14
CA LEU A 45 7.10 -7.95 -6.24
C LEU A 45 8.49 -7.36 -5.99
N ARG A 46 8.75 -6.85 -4.78
CA ARG A 46 10.06 -6.34 -4.39
C ARG A 46 11.15 -7.42 -4.49
N ILE A 47 10.88 -8.61 -3.97
CA ILE A 47 11.83 -9.73 -3.96
C ILE A 47 12.11 -10.19 -5.39
N GLY A 48 11.07 -10.40 -6.21
CA GLY A 48 11.21 -10.85 -7.60
C GLY A 48 11.97 -9.86 -8.48
N LEU A 49 11.91 -8.57 -8.16
CA LEU A 49 12.65 -7.52 -8.87
C LEU A 49 14.00 -7.17 -8.23
N ASN A 50 14.46 -7.93 -7.23
CA ASN A 50 15.73 -7.70 -6.51
C ASN A 50 15.91 -6.27 -6.00
N VAL A 51 14.80 -5.61 -5.62
CA VAL A 51 14.85 -4.23 -5.13
C VAL A 51 15.55 -4.20 -3.76
N PRO A 52 16.50 -3.28 -3.50
CA PRO A 52 17.31 -3.27 -2.27
C PRO A 52 16.52 -3.19 -0.95
N LEU A 53 17.10 -3.62 0.17
CA LEU A 53 16.43 -3.60 1.50
C LEU A 53 16.25 -2.18 2.04
N TRP A 54 17.17 -1.28 1.72
CA TRP A 54 17.14 0.10 2.19
C TRP A 54 15.93 0.89 1.67
N THR A 55 15.23 0.42 0.63
CA THR A 55 14.02 1.09 0.09
C THR A 55 12.74 0.75 0.87
N ILE A 56 12.78 -0.20 1.82
CA ILE A 56 11.59 -0.60 2.60
C ILE A 56 10.92 0.60 3.31
N PRO A 57 11.66 1.50 4.00
CA PRO A 57 11.04 2.69 4.61
C PRO A 57 10.31 3.57 3.61
N VAL A 58 10.82 3.69 2.37
CA VAL A 58 10.17 4.45 1.29
C VAL A 58 8.84 3.80 0.92
N PHE A 59 8.78 2.47 0.78
CA PHE A 59 7.54 1.77 0.46
C PHE A 59 6.52 1.82 1.59
N ILE A 60 6.97 1.76 2.85
CA ILE A 60 6.09 1.99 4.01
C ILE A 60 5.49 3.40 3.96
N ALA A 61 6.33 4.43 3.74
CA ALA A 61 5.87 5.81 3.64
C ALA A 61 4.85 6.00 2.50
N LEU A 62 5.11 5.41 1.32
CA LEU A 62 4.17 5.40 0.20
C LEU A 62 2.88 4.64 0.50
N GLY A 63 2.96 3.53 1.23
CA GLY A 63 1.79 2.78 1.67
C GLY A 63 0.90 3.60 2.61
N VAL A 64 1.50 4.26 3.61
CA VAL A 64 0.79 5.17 4.53
C VAL A 64 0.20 6.36 3.77
N ALA A 65 0.97 6.99 2.89
CA ALA A 65 0.51 8.12 2.07
C ALA A 65 -0.66 7.71 1.16
N GLY A 66 -0.55 6.56 0.49
CA GLY A 66 -1.62 6.00 -0.34
C GLY A 66 -2.89 5.72 0.48
N GLN A 67 -2.77 5.10 1.66
CA GLN A 67 -3.91 4.85 2.54
C GLN A 67 -4.58 6.13 3.04
N ALA A 68 -3.79 7.16 3.34
CA ALA A 68 -4.27 8.45 3.80
C ALA A 68 -4.98 9.22 2.68
N LEU A 69 -4.35 9.35 1.51
CA LEU A 69 -4.91 10.03 0.35
C LEU A 69 -6.12 9.28 -0.22
N GLY A 70 -6.04 7.94 -0.30
CA GLY A 70 -7.13 7.08 -0.75
C GLY A 70 -8.41 7.26 0.05
N SER A 71 -8.29 7.45 1.36
CA SER A 71 -9.43 7.70 2.25
C SER A 71 -10.15 9.04 1.98
N ARG A 72 -9.52 9.96 1.24
CA ARG A 72 -10.06 11.28 0.87
C ARG A 72 -10.71 11.30 -0.52
N LEU A 73 -10.43 10.32 -1.37
CA LEU A 73 -11.01 10.21 -2.72
C LEU A 73 -12.54 10.06 -2.65
N LYS A 74 -13.26 10.58 -3.64
CA LYS A 74 -14.73 10.69 -3.61
C LYS A 74 -15.47 9.88 -4.68
N TRP A 75 -14.76 9.21 -5.57
CA TRP A 75 -15.35 8.29 -6.54
C TRP A 75 -15.67 6.93 -5.93
#